data_AF-A0A520H177-F1
#
_entry.id   AF-A0A520H177-F1
#
_cell.length_a   1.000
_cell.length_b   1.000
_cell.length_c   1.000
_cell.angle_alpha   90.00
_cell.angle_beta   90.00
_cell.angle_gamma   90.00
#
_symmetry.space_group_name_H-M   'P 1'
#
loop_
_entity.id
_entity.type
_entity.pdbx_description
1 polymer ?
#
loop_
_entity_poly.entity_id
_entity_poly.type
_entity_poly.pdbx_seq_one_letter_code
_entity_poly.pdbx_strand_id
1 'polypeptide(L)'
;MAVLPAIAKFPRLPWWPGWPRRQVAALAGARRPRLWHIPPKRVVAWSAISAAPMTVVILVGAYLSYNLHTEIAIGRERIEQTHQVLETLNQLFISLQDAETGQRGFIITGQDGYLAPYVEAVTALAPTLARLRDLTAESTTQSIRIARLETLVDAKLAELGRTIVLRRASGFRTAASDVASGTGKELMDDVRREVALVGTAERTLLRARQAVAQEREREVIRVGLLIALVSVATRVGLAMLLVRLRKRRAAANLRAALAAAKQMGKS
;
A
#
# COMPACT_ATOMS: atom_id res chain seq x y z
N MET A 1 45.03 38.21 -3.94
CA MET A 1 45.83 39.06 -3.03
C MET A 1 46.81 38.19 -2.28
N ALA A 2 48.05 38.66 -2.20
CA ALA A 2 49.21 37.99 -1.64
C ALA A 2 49.09 37.69 -0.14
N VAL A 3 49.84 36.69 0.33
CA VAL A 3 50.84 36.71 1.43
C VAL A 3 51.22 35.26 1.72
N LEU A 4 52.45 34.87 1.41
CA LEU A 4 53.07 33.62 1.88
C LEU A 4 54.10 34.00 2.96
N PRO A 5 54.06 33.42 4.17
CA PRO A 5 55.00 33.79 5.22
C PRO A 5 56.33 33.03 5.08
N ALA A 6 57.35 33.69 5.61
CA ALA A 6 58.74 33.29 5.72
C ALA A 6 58.91 31.95 6.45
N ILE A 7 59.72 31.05 5.88
CA ILE A 7 60.23 29.88 6.59
C ILE A 7 61.45 30.28 7.40
N ALA A 8 61.32 30.08 8.71
CA ALA A 8 62.24 30.48 9.76
C ALA A 8 63.63 29.85 9.65
N LYS A 9 64.61 30.65 10.06
CA LYS A 9 66.01 30.27 10.31
C LYS A 9 66.07 29.23 11.43
N PHE A 10 66.48 28.00 11.13
CA PHE A 10 66.86 27.03 12.16
C PHE A 10 68.30 27.28 12.64
N PRO A 11 68.57 27.19 13.96
CA PRO A 11 69.93 27.27 14.51
C PRO A 11 70.76 26.04 14.10
N ARG A 12 72.01 26.26 13.72
CA ARG A 12 72.94 25.19 13.31
C ARG A 12 73.52 24.50 14.56
N LEU A 13 73.23 23.22 14.74
CA LEU A 13 73.87 22.38 15.75
C LEU A 13 75.29 21.95 15.31
N PRO A 14 76.27 21.80 16.22
CA PRO A 14 77.70 21.76 15.85
C PRO A 14 78.21 20.45 15.24
N TRP A 15 77.37 19.41 15.14
CA TRP A 15 77.78 18.04 14.78
C TRP A 15 77.07 17.48 13.53
N TRP A 16 76.38 18.32 12.75
CA TRP A 16 75.68 17.87 11.54
C TRP A 16 76.58 17.94 10.29
N PRO A 17 76.78 16.83 9.52
CA PRO A 17 77.51 16.89 8.27
C PRO A 17 76.64 17.61 7.25
N GLY A 18 77.06 18.80 6.83
CA GLY A 18 76.32 19.62 5.86
C GLY A 18 76.03 18.84 4.57
N TRP A 19 74.78 18.90 4.11
CA TRP A 19 74.42 18.30 2.82
C TRP A 19 75.27 18.92 1.71
N PRO A 20 75.90 18.12 0.83
CA PRO A 20 76.62 18.67 -0.31
C PRO A 20 75.63 19.43 -1.19
N ARG A 21 75.90 20.74 -1.39
CA ARG A 21 75.05 21.70 -2.12
C ARG A 21 74.69 21.30 -3.56
N ARG A 22 75.23 20.20 -4.07
CA ARG A 22 74.94 19.67 -5.41
C ARG A 22 73.68 18.82 -5.50
N GLN A 23 73.08 18.37 -4.38
CA GLN A 23 71.87 17.54 -4.45
C GLN A 23 70.54 18.32 -4.35
N VAL A 24 70.54 19.56 -3.83
CA VAL A 24 69.30 20.35 -3.71
C VAL A 24 68.86 20.95 -5.07
N ALA A 25 69.79 21.08 -6.02
CA ALA A 25 69.46 21.53 -7.39
C ALA A 25 68.70 20.47 -8.22
N ALA A 26 68.78 19.18 -7.85
CA ALA A 26 68.13 18.11 -8.60
C ALA A 26 66.60 18.03 -8.37
N LEU A 27 66.09 18.63 -7.28
CA LEU A 27 64.66 18.67 -6.99
C LEU A 27 63.97 19.96 -7.45
N ALA A 28 64.73 20.99 -7.85
CA ALA A 28 64.19 22.23 -8.40
C ALA A 28 63.79 22.11 -9.89
N GLY A 29 64.27 21.09 -10.59
CA GLY A 29 63.96 20.80 -12.00
C GLY A 29 62.88 19.75 -12.23
N ALA A 30 62.33 19.14 -11.18
CA ALA A 30 61.27 18.16 -11.31
C ALA A 30 59.97 18.85 -11.75
N ARG A 31 59.68 18.80 -13.06
CA ARG A 31 58.38 19.19 -13.63
C ARG A 31 57.27 18.63 -12.74
N ARG A 32 56.52 19.50 -12.06
CA ARG A 32 55.35 19.10 -11.27
C ARG A 32 54.47 18.23 -12.17
N PRO A 33 54.11 17.00 -11.75
CA PRO A 33 53.27 16.15 -12.59
C PRO A 33 51.98 16.91 -12.87
N ARG A 34 51.71 17.10 -14.17
CA ARG A 34 50.54 17.80 -14.68
C ARG A 34 49.31 17.00 -14.22
N LEU A 35 48.76 17.37 -13.06
CA LEU A 35 47.52 16.79 -12.53
C LEU A 35 46.49 16.78 -13.66
N TRP A 36 46.01 15.60 -14.03
CA TRP A 36 45.08 15.38 -15.14
C TRP A 36 43.88 16.33 -15.07
N HIS A 37 43.91 17.42 -15.84
CA HIS A 37 42.74 18.27 -16.06
C HIS A 37 41.83 17.54 -17.04
N ILE A 38 40.95 16.69 -16.52
CA ILE A 38 39.88 16.12 -17.34
C ILE A 38 38.98 17.30 -17.74
N PRO A 39 38.77 17.59 -19.04
CA PRO A 39 38.00 18.75 -19.44
C PRO A 39 36.56 18.61 -18.90
N PRO A 40 36.02 19.62 -18.19
CA PRO A 40 34.77 19.51 -17.45
C PRO A 40 33.59 19.09 -18.34
N LYS A 41 33.59 19.52 -19.61
CA LYS A 41 32.57 19.17 -20.61
C LYS A 41 32.45 17.65 -20.85
N ARG A 42 33.54 16.89 -20.73
CA ARG A 42 33.53 15.42 -20.88
C ARG A 42 33.07 14.72 -19.61
N VAL A 43 33.33 15.24 -18.42
CA VAL A 43 32.80 14.65 -17.18
C VAL A 43 31.29 14.84 -17.11
N VAL A 44 30.81 16.04 -17.45
CA VAL A 44 29.37 16.40 -17.48
C VAL A 44 28.60 15.61 -18.53
N ALA A 45 29.16 15.39 -19.73
CA ALA A 45 28.50 14.58 -20.75
C ALA A 45 28.37 13.10 -20.33
N TRP A 46 29.31 12.57 -19.56
CA TRP A 46 29.29 11.16 -19.13
C TRP A 46 28.37 10.95 -17.93
N SER A 47 28.26 11.95 -17.04
CA SER A 47 27.25 11.93 -15.97
C SER A 47 25.82 12.05 -16.52
N ALA A 48 25.61 12.87 -17.56
CA ALA A 48 24.29 13.02 -18.19
C ALA A 48 23.77 11.74 -18.86
N ILE A 49 24.65 10.99 -19.55
CA ILE A 49 24.29 9.71 -20.18
C ILE A 49 23.93 8.64 -19.14
N SER A 50 24.55 8.67 -17.95
CA SER A 50 24.20 7.74 -16.86
C SER A 50 22.89 8.08 -16.14
N ALA A 51 22.46 9.35 -16.19
CA ALA A 51 21.25 9.82 -15.52
C ALA A 51 19.97 9.51 -16.31
N ALA A 52 20.02 9.55 -17.65
CA ALA A 52 18.87 9.30 -18.53
C ALA A 52 18.07 8.01 -18.20
N PRO A 53 18.68 6.81 -18.04
CA PRO A 53 17.93 5.60 -17.68
C PRO A 53 17.35 5.65 -16.26
N MET A 54 17.94 6.40 -15.33
CA MET A 54 17.38 6.62 -13.99
C MET A 54 16.13 7.49 -14.08
N THR A 55 16.17 8.55 -14.87
CA THR A 55 15.04 9.45 -15.08
C THR A 55 13.87 8.71 -15.74
N VAL A 56 14.13 7.85 -16.74
CA VAL A 56 13.09 7.01 -17.36
C VAL A 56 12.47 6.05 -16.35
N VAL A 57 13.28 5.40 -15.49
CA VAL A 57 12.77 4.52 -14.43
C VAL A 57 11.89 5.29 -13.44
N ILE A 58 12.30 6.49 -13.04
CA ILE A 58 11.54 7.33 -12.11
C ILE A 58 10.23 7.78 -12.77
N LEU A 59 10.26 8.21 -14.03
CA LEU A 59 9.06 8.66 -14.75
C LEU A 59 8.07 7.52 -15.02
N VAL A 60 8.56 6.36 -15.42
CA VAL A 60 7.72 5.16 -15.61
C VAL A 60 7.17 4.67 -14.28
N GLY A 61 7.99 4.66 -13.22
CA GLY A 61 7.55 4.34 -11.86
C GLY A 61 6.49 5.31 -11.34
N ALA A 62 6.66 6.61 -11.57
CA ALA A 62 5.69 7.64 -11.20
C ALA A 62 4.38 7.52 -12.01
N TYR A 63 4.47 7.24 -13.31
CA TYR A 63 3.30 7.03 -14.16
C TYR A 63 2.50 5.77 -13.76
N LEU A 64 3.20 4.64 -13.54
CA LEU A 64 2.58 3.42 -13.02
C LEU A 64 1.95 3.68 -11.64
N SER A 65 2.68 4.34 -10.74
CA SER A 65 2.17 4.69 -9.40
C SER A 65 0.90 5.54 -9.49
N TYR A 66 0.86 6.56 -10.35
CA TYR A 66 -0.30 7.43 -10.49
C TYR A 66 -1.54 6.69 -11.01
N ASN A 67 -1.41 5.93 -12.10
CA ASN A 67 -2.54 5.16 -12.66
C ASN A 67 -3.03 4.07 -11.71
N LEU A 68 -2.13 3.53 -10.90
CA LEU A 68 -2.46 2.49 -9.95
C LEU A 68 -3.16 3.06 -8.70
N HIS A 69 -2.78 4.26 -8.25
CA HIS A 69 -3.40 4.90 -7.11
C HIS A 69 -4.91 5.12 -7.32
N THR A 70 -5.35 5.49 -8.53
CA THR A 70 -6.76 5.72 -8.84
C THR A 70 -7.56 4.42 -8.91
N GLU A 71 -7.06 3.39 -9.59
CA GLU A 71 -7.74 2.09 -9.67
C GLU A 71 -7.75 1.32 -8.34
N ILE A 72 -6.66 1.39 -7.58
CA ILE A 72 -6.61 0.83 -6.22
C ILE A 72 -7.56 1.58 -5.30
N ALA A 73 -7.69 2.92 -5.43
CA ALA A 73 -8.62 3.69 -4.60
C ALA A 73 -10.08 3.25 -4.80
N ILE A 74 -10.52 3.11 -6.05
CA ILE A 74 -11.88 2.64 -6.38
C ILE A 74 -12.09 1.19 -5.90
N GLY A 75 -11.09 0.31 -6.09
CA GLY A 75 -11.13 -1.07 -5.59
C GLY A 75 -11.22 -1.14 -4.06
N ARG A 76 -10.49 -0.27 -3.35
CA ARG A 76 -10.52 -0.16 -1.89
C ARG A 76 -11.88 0.33 -1.39
N GLU A 77 -12.46 1.34 -2.03
CA GLU A 77 -13.79 1.84 -1.67
C GLU A 77 -14.85 0.74 -1.78
N ARG A 78 -14.83 -0.05 -2.86
CA ARG A 78 -15.76 -1.19 -3.02
C ARG A 78 -15.54 -2.30 -1.99
N ILE A 79 -14.30 -2.56 -1.59
CA ILE A 79 -13.98 -3.52 -0.53
C ILE A 79 -14.52 -3.00 0.81
N GLU A 80 -14.30 -1.73 1.10
CA GLU A 80 -14.78 -1.06 2.31
C GLU A 80 -16.31 -1.07 2.38
N GLN A 81 -17.00 -0.73 1.28
CA GLN A 81 -18.46 -0.84 1.19
C GLN A 81 -18.96 -2.25 1.52
N THR A 82 -18.34 -3.30 1.00
CA THR A 82 -18.73 -4.68 1.33
C THR A 82 -18.50 -5.00 2.81
N HIS A 83 -17.43 -4.51 3.42
CA HIS A 83 -17.23 -4.64 4.87
C HIS A 83 -18.32 -3.92 5.66
N GLN A 84 -18.69 -2.71 5.25
CA GLN A 84 -19.77 -1.95 5.88
C GLN A 84 -21.12 -2.65 5.75
N VAL A 85 -21.44 -3.27 4.60
CA VAL A 85 -22.66 -4.07 4.44
C VAL A 85 -22.65 -5.25 5.41
N LEU A 86 -21.55 -6.01 5.50
CA LEU A 86 -21.44 -7.17 6.38
C LEU A 86 -21.56 -6.78 7.87
N GLU A 87 -20.93 -5.67 8.26
CA GLU A 87 -21.00 -5.15 9.63
C GLU A 87 -22.42 -4.69 9.97
N THR A 88 -23.03 -3.88 9.09
CA THR A 88 -24.39 -3.35 9.30
C THR A 88 -25.42 -4.49 9.33
N LEU A 89 -25.24 -5.53 8.50
CA LEU A 89 -26.08 -6.73 8.51
C LEU A 89 -25.95 -7.51 9.83
N ASN A 90 -24.74 -7.61 10.37
CA ASN A 90 -24.50 -8.25 11.66
C ASN A 90 -25.08 -7.44 12.82
N GLN A 91 -24.95 -6.11 12.80
CA GLN A 91 -25.56 -5.22 13.79
C GLN A 91 -27.09 -5.34 13.81
N LEU A 92 -27.72 -5.41 12.62
CA LEU A 92 -29.15 -5.66 12.49
C LEU A 92 -29.56 -6.97 13.14
N PHE A 93 -28.82 -8.04 12.84
CA PHE A 93 -29.12 -9.37 13.37
C PHE A 93 -28.99 -9.44 14.89
N ILE A 94 -27.92 -8.84 15.45
CA ILE A 94 -27.71 -8.74 16.90
C ILE A 94 -28.85 -7.95 17.56
N SER A 95 -29.20 -6.78 17.01
CA SER A 95 -30.28 -5.94 17.55
C SER A 95 -31.61 -6.70 17.60
N LEU A 96 -31.95 -7.43 16.54
CA LEU A 96 -33.19 -8.22 16.53
C LEU A 96 -33.15 -9.38 17.55
N GLN A 97 -31.99 -10.01 17.75
CA GLN A 97 -31.80 -11.04 18.77
C GLN A 97 -31.91 -10.46 20.19
N ASP A 98 -31.38 -9.26 20.43
CA ASP A 98 -31.50 -8.55 21.70
C ASP A 98 -32.96 -8.19 21.97
N ALA A 99 -33.72 -7.79 20.94
CA ALA A 99 -35.15 -7.57 21.05
C ALA A 99 -35.92 -8.81 21.48
N GLU A 100 -35.64 -9.95 20.84
CA GLU A 100 -36.24 -11.23 21.20
C GLU A 100 -35.83 -11.66 22.62
N THR A 101 -34.57 -11.45 23.00
CA THR A 101 -34.05 -11.81 24.33
C THR A 101 -34.73 -11.00 25.42
N GLY A 102 -34.83 -9.67 25.24
CA GLY A 102 -35.52 -8.78 26.18
C GLY A 102 -37.01 -9.12 26.31
N GLN A 103 -37.69 -9.38 25.18
CA GLN A 103 -39.08 -9.82 25.18
C GLN A 103 -39.27 -11.13 25.95
N ARG A 104 -38.42 -12.14 25.74
CA ARG A 104 -38.50 -13.42 26.44
C ARG A 104 -38.27 -13.24 27.94
N GLY A 105 -37.30 -12.41 28.33
CA GLY A 105 -37.05 -12.06 29.72
C GLY A 105 -38.27 -11.43 30.39
N PHE A 106 -38.94 -10.50 29.70
CA PHE A 106 -40.18 -9.89 30.17
C PHE A 106 -41.33 -10.89 30.27
N ILE A 107 -41.50 -11.79 29.30
CA ILE A 107 -42.54 -12.82 29.36
C ILE A 107 -42.33 -13.70 30.59
N ILE A 108 -41.11 -14.18 30.82
CA ILE A 108 -40.79 -15.08 31.94
C ILE A 108 -40.99 -14.37 33.29
N THR A 109 -40.44 -13.17 33.45
CA THR A 109 -40.36 -12.52 34.77
C THR A 109 -41.53 -11.58 35.06
N GLY A 110 -42.16 -11.02 34.03
CA GLY A 110 -43.15 -9.94 34.14
C GLY A 110 -42.55 -8.59 34.53
N GLN A 111 -41.22 -8.45 34.62
CA GLN A 111 -40.58 -7.21 35.07
C GLN A 111 -40.17 -6.34 33.86
N ASP A 112 -40.65 -5.10 33.83
CA ASP A 112 -40.41 -4.17 32.70
C ASP A 112 -38.91 -3.88 32.47
N GLY A 113 -38.04 -4.05 33.47
CA GLY A 113 -36.59 -3.89 33.32
C GLY A 113 -35.97 -4.81 32.24
N TYR A 114 -36.58 -5.97 31.97
CA TYR A 114 -36.14 -6.86 30.88
C TYR A 114 -36.49 -6.33 29.49
N LEU A 115 -37.34 -5.30 29.37
CA LEU A 115 -37.68 -4.70 28.07
C LEU A 115 -36.64 -3.68 27.57
N ALA A 116 -35.63 -3.32 28.36
CA ALA A 116 -34.60 -2.38 27.92
C ALA A 116 -33.93 -2.78 26.59
N PRO A 117 -33.45 -4.04 26.39
CA PRO A 117 -32.90 -4.48 25.11
C PRO A 117 -33.91 -4.42 23.95
N TYR A 118 -35.19 -4.65 24.21
CA TYR A 118 -36.24 -4.54 23.19
C TYR A 118 -36.43 -3.10 22.72
N VAL A 119 -36.48 -2.15 23.66
CA VAL A 119 -36.63 -0.73 23.33
C VAL A 119 -35.42 -0.23 22.56
N GLU A 120 -34.20 -0.55 23.01
CA GLU A 120 -32.96 -0.18 22.34
C GLU A 120 -32.91 -0.74 20.91
N ALA A 121 -33.22 -2.02 20.74
CA ALA A 121 -33.25 -2.66 19.43
C ALA A 121 -34.25 -2.02 18.46
N VAL A 122 -35.48 -1.71 18.92
CA VAL A 122 -36.48 -1.04 18.06
C VAL A 122 -35.97 0.32 17.59
N THR A 123 -35.25 1.07 18.43
CA THR A 123 -34.66 2.35 18.03
C THR A 123 -33.47 2.20 17.07
N ALA A 124 -32.70 1.11 17.17
CA ALA A 124 -31.53 0.87 16.34
C ALA A 124 -31.85 0.24 14.98
N LEU A 125 -32.91 -0.57 14.88
CA LEU A 125 -33.21 -1.36 13.68
C LEU A 125 -33.58 -0.51 12.47
N ALA A 126 -34.41 0.53 12.64
CA ALA A 126 -34.83 1.41 11.55
C ALA A 126 -33.64 2.13 10.84
N PRO A 127 -32.73 2.83 11.56
CA PRO A 127 -31.58 3.45 10.91
C PRO A 127 -30.60 2.40 10.34
N THR A 128 -30.48 1.23 10.96
CA THR A 128 -29.64 0.14 10.44
C THR A 128 -30.15 -0.40 9.11
N LEU A 129 -31.47 -0.58 8.98
CA LEU A 129 -32.13 -0.96 7.72
C LEU A 129 -31.97 0.12 6.64
N ALA A 130 -32.14 1.40 7.00
CA ALA A 130 -31.92 2.51 6.07
C ALA A 130 -30.47 2.51 5.54
N ARG A 131 -29.49 2.34 6.42
CA ARG A 131 -28.07 2.22 6.02
C ARG A 131 -27.81 1.03 5.11
N LEU A 132 -28.42 -0.12 5.37
CA LEU A 132 -28.30 -1.28 4.46
C LEU A 132 -28.85 -0.99 3.06
N ARG A 133 -29.98 -0.27 2.97
CA ARG A 133 -30.52 0.14 1.67
C ARG A 133 -29.56 1.05 0.92
N ASP A 134 -29.01 2.06 1.60
CA ASP A 134 -28.08 3.00 0.98
C ASP A 134 -26.81 2.30 0.48
N LEU A 135 -26.23 1.41 1.30
CA LEU A 135 -25.03 0.65 0.94
C LEU A 135 -25.25 -0.36 -0.19
N THR A 136 -26.50 -0.78 -0.42
CA THR A 136 -26.84 -1.80 -1.43
C THR A 136 -27.57 -1.25 -2.65
N ALA A 137 -27.81 0.06 -2.72
CA ALA A 137 -28.64 0.71 -3.72
C ALA A 137 -28.20 0.44 -5.17
N GLU A 138 -26.91 0.29 -5.42
CA GLU A 138 -26.35 0.02 -6.76
C GLU A 138 -26.61 -1.41 -7.26
N SER A 139 -26.97 -2.35 -6.38
CA SER A 139 -27.17 -3.75 -6.72
C SER A 139 -28.63 -4.14 -6.60
N THR A 140 -29.32 -4.28 -7.75
CA THR A 140 -30.73 -4.69 -7.81
C THR A 140 -31.01 -5.97 -7.01
N THR A 141 -30.10 -6.95 -7.10
CA THR A 141 -30.24 -8.21 -6.36
C THR A 141 -30.14 -7.99 -4.86
N GLN A 142 -29.20 -7.16 -4.38
CA GLN A 142 -29.08 -6.88 -2.95
C GLN A 142 -30.26 -6.03 -2.45
N SER A 143 -30.68 -5.00 -3.19
CA SER A 143 -31.84 -4.18 -2.85
C SER A 143 -33.11 -5.01 -2.64
N ILE A 144 -33.36 -6.02 -3.49
CA ILE A 144 -34.49 -6.95 -3.32
C ILE A 144 -34.36 -7.76 -2.02
N ARG A 145 -33.16 -8.24 -1.70
CA ARG A 145 -32.92 -9.00 -0.46
C ARG A 145 -33.05 -8.15 0.79
N ILE A 146 -32.56 -6.91 0.76
CA ILE A 146 -32.70 -5.98 1.87
C ILE A 146 -34.17 -5.60 2.08
N ALA A 147 -34.94 -5.37 1.02
CA ALA A 147 -36.39 -5.14 1.12
C ALA A 147 -37.12 -6.36 1.72
N ARG A 148 -36.74 -7.59 1.36
CA ARG A 148 -37.30 -8.79 1.96
C ARG A 148 -36.92 -8.92 3.45
N LEU A 149 -35.65 -8.65 3.78
CA LEU A 149 -35.16 -8.68 5.15
C LEU A 149 -35.91 -7.68 6.03
N GLU A 150 -36.18 -6.49 5.52
CA GLU A 150 -36.99 -5.49 6.20
C GLU A 150 -38.40 -6.00 6.51
N THR A 151 -39.11 -6.55 5.53
CA THR A 151 -40.45 -7.11 5.76
C THR A 151 -40.43 -8.19 6.85
N LEU A 152 -39.38 -9.02 6.89
CA LEU A 152 -39.21 -10.05 7.92
C LEU A 152 -38.91 -9.45 9.30
N VAL A 153 -38.08 -8.40 9.37
CA VAL A 153 -37.77 -7.67 10.60
C VAL A 153 -39.03 -7.00 11.15
N ASP A 154 -39.82 -6.34 10.30
CA ASP A 154 -41.07 -5.68 10.70
C ASP A 154 -42.09 -6.70 11.21
N ALA A 155 -42.25 -7.82 10.51
CA ALA A 155 -43.11 -8.92 10.96
C ALA A 155 -42.64 -9.48 12.31
N LYS A 156 -41.33 -9.61 12.51
CA LYS A 156 -40.77 -10.08 13.78
C LYS A 156 -40.99 -9.08 14.92
N LEU A 157 -40.78 -7.79 14.68
CA LEU A 157 -41.04 -6.75 15.69
C LEU A 157 -42.52 -6.66 16.07
N ALA A 158 -43.41 -6.80 15.08
CA ALA A 158 -44.86 -6.86 15.31
C ALA A 158 -45.25 -8.09 16.16
N GLU A 159 -44.65 -9.25 15.89
CA GLU A 159 -44.83 -10.46 16.69
C GLU A 159 -44.39 -10.23 18.14
N LEU A 160 -43.16 -9.74 18.36
CA LEU A 160 -42.62 -9.46 19.69
C LEU A 160 -43.49 -8.45 20.46
N GLY A 161 -43.90 -7.36 19.82
CA GLY A 161 -44.74 -6.33 20.42
C GLY A 161 -46.11 -6.89 20.84
N ARG A 162 -46.72 -7.71 19.99
CA ARG A 162 -48.00 -8.38 20.29
C ARG A 162 -47.89 -9.28 21.51
N THR A 163 -46.83 -10.06 21.65
CA THR A 163 -46.66 -10.95 22.83
C THR A 163 -46.42 -10.16 24.12
N ILE A 164 -45.72 -9.02 24.05
CA ILE A 164 -45.55 -8.10 25.19
C ILE A 164 -46.92 -7.56 25.63
N VAL A 165 -47.76 -7.14 24.69
CA VAL A 165 -49.14 -6.68 24.98
C VAL A 165 -49.97 -7.80 25.61
N LEU A 166 -49.92 -9.02 25.07
CA LEU A 166 -50.60 -10.18 25.65
C LEU A 166 -50.13 -10.48 27.07
N ARG A 167 -48.82 -10.38 27.34
CA ARG A 167 -48.26 -10.60 28.67
C ARG A 167 -48.79 -9.60 29.70
N ARG A 168 -48.94 -8.33 29.30
CA ARG A 168 -49.48 -7.25 30.14
C ARG A 168 -50.99 -7.39 30.35
N ALA A 169 -51.75 -7.70 29.30
CA ALA A 169 -53.21 -7.72 29.35
C ALA A 169 -53.79 -9.02 29.91
N SER A 170 -53.16 -10.17 29.64
CA SER A 170 -53.74 -11.50 29.88
C SER A 170 -52.83 -12.45 30.67
N GLY A 171 -51.65 -11.97 31.10
CA GLY A 171 -50.73 -12.72 31.95
C GLY A 171 -49.87 -13.76 31.22
N PHE A 172 -49.07 -14.49 32.00
CA PHE A 172 -48.02 -15.37 31.49
C PHE A 172 -48.54 -16.48 30.57
N ARG A 173 -49.60 -17.21 30.96
CA ARG A 173 -50.05 -18.39 30.20
C ARG A 173 -50.45 -18.04 28.77
N THR A 174 -51.14 -16.92 28.58
CA THR A 174 -51.59 -16.47 27.26
C THR A 174 -50.40 -16.07 26.39
N ALA A 175 -49.45 -15.30 26.94
CA ALA A 175 -48.22 -14.95 26.23
C ALA A 175 -47.34 -16.18 25.92
N ALA A 176 -47.23 -17.13 26.84
CA ALA A 176 -46.46 -18.35 26.65
C ALA A 176 -47.08 -19.26 25.57
N SER A 177 -48.41 -19.39 25.55
CA SER A 177 -49.12 -20.11 24.49
C SER A 177 -48.91 -19.47 23.12
N ASP A 178 -48.81 -18.14 23.08
CA ASP A 178 -48.55 -17.41 21.85
C ASP A 178 -47.12 -17.62 21.33
N VAL A 179 -46.10 -17.55 22.20
CA VAL A 179 -44.72 -17.91 21.84
C VAL A 179 -44.64 -19.38 21.39
N ALA A 180 -45.39 -20.27 22.04
CA ALA A 180 -45.43 -21.69 21.72
C ALA A 180 -46.10 -22.01 20.37
N SER A 181 -46.80 -21.04 19.74
CA SER A 181 -47.37 -21.20 18.40
C SER A 181 -46.32 -21.44 17.30
N GLY A 182 -45.06 -21.07 17.55
CA GLY A 182 -43.96 -21.25 16.61
C GLY A 182 -43.77 -20.09 15.62
N THR A 183 -44.72 -19.16 15.49
CA THR A 183 -44.62 -18.02 14.54
C THR A 183 -43.35 -17.20 14.76
N GLY A 184 -43.01 -16.87 16.01
CA GLY A 184 -41.80 -16.13 16.32
C GLY A 184 -40.51 -16.88 15.95
N LYS A 185 -40.52 -18.22 16.00
CA LYS A 185 -39.39 -19.06 15.60
C LYS A 185 -39.25 -19.10 14.08
N GLU A 186 -40.35 -19.30 13.36
CA GLU A 186 -40.37 -19.33 11.90
C GLU A 186 -39.85 -18.02 11.31
N LEU A 187 -40.34 -16.88 11.82
CA LEU A 187 -39.87 -15.55 11.40
C LEU A 187 -38.35 -15.38 11.64
N MET A 188 -37.83 -15.81 12.79
CA MET A 188 -36.39 -15.72 13.05
C MET A 188 -35.56 -16.68 12.20
N ASP A 189 -36.08 -17.85 11.87
CA ASP A 189 -35.41 -18.79 10.96
C ASP A 189 -35.38 -18.22 9.52
N ASP A 190 -36.43 -17.51 9.10
CA ASP A 190 -36.45 -16.75 7.85
C ASP A 190 -35.45 -15.59 7.85
N VAL A 191 -35.37 -14.81 8.94
CA VAL A 191 -34.37 -13.74 9.08
C VAL A 191 -32.95 -14.31 9.02
N ARG A 192 -32.66 -15.39 9.77
CA ARG A 192 -31.34 -16.07 9.76
C ARG A 192 -30.98 -16.52 8.35
N ARG A 193 -31.94 -17.08 7.61
CA ARG A 193 -31.75 -17.53 6.23
C ARG A 193 -31.43 -16.36 5.31
N GLU A 194 -32.18 -15.27 5.38
CA GLU A 194 -31.96 -14.12 4.49
C GLU A 194 -30.65 -13.39 4.83
N VAL A 195 -30.33 -13.21 6.11
CA VAL A 195 -29.02 -12.70 6.58
C VAL A 195 -27.87 -13.56 6.06
N ALA A 196 -28.00 -14.90 6.12
CA ALA A 196 -26.98 -15.80 5.59
C ALA A 196 -26.83 -15.67 4.06
N LEU A 197 -27.93 -15.51 3.32
CA LEU A 197 -27.89 -15.33 1.87
C LEU A 197 -27.23 -14.01 1.47
N VAL A 198 -27.58 -12.90 2.12
CA VAL A 198 -26.93 -11.59 1.88
C VAL A 198 -25.45 -11.67 2.26
N GLY A 199 -25.13 -12.22 3.43
CA GLY A 199 -23.75 -12.32 3.91
C GLY A 199 -22.86 -13.23 3.07
N THR A 200 -23.38 -14.33 2.53
CA THR A 200 -22.62 -15.21 1.63
C THR A 200 -22.38 -14.57 0.26
N ALA A 201 -23.37 -13.85 -0.28
CA ALA A 201 -23.21 -13.08 -1.51
C ALA A 201 -22.12 -12.00 -1.36
N GLU A 202 -22.17 -11.22 -0.29
CA GLU A 202 -21.17 -10.17 -0.01
C GLU A 202 -19.77 -10.75 0.23
N ARG A 203 -19.64 -11.83 1.00
CA ARG A 203 -18.33 -12.48 1.20
C ARG A 203 -17.74 -13.05 -0.09
N THR A 204 -18.58 -13.54 -1.00
CA THR A 204 -18.14 -14.03 -2.31
C THR A 204 -17.65 -12.88 -3.18
N LEU A 205 -18.40 -11.78 -3.19
CA LEU A 205 -18.03 -10.54 -3.89
C LEU A 205 -16.74 -9.94 -3.34
N LEU A 206 -16.57 -9.93 -2.01
CA LEU A 206 -15.35 -9.49 -1.34
C LEU A 206 -14.13 -10.28 -1.80
N ARG A 207 -14.23 -11.62 -1.80
CA ARG A 207 -13.13 -12.50 -2.23
C ARG A 207 -12.76 -12.25 -3.69
N ALA A 208 -13.74 -12.07 -4.57
CA ALA A 208 -13.49 -11.75 -5.97
C ALA A 208 -12.78 -10.40 -6.13
N ARG A 209 -13.23 -9.36 -5.41
CA ARG A 209 -12.60 -8.02 -5.40
C ARG A 209 -11.17 -8.06 -4.87
N GLN A 210 -10.94 -8.82 -3.79
CA GLN A 210 -9.62 -9.00 -3.21
C GLN A 210 -8.66 -9.76 -4.14
N ALA A 211 -9.14 -10.80 -4.83
CA ALA A 211 -8.33 -11.55 -5.79
C ALA A 211 -7.85 -10.64 -6.94
N VAL A 212 -8.75 -9.84 -7.51
CA VAL A 212 -8.41 -8.87 -8.57
C VAL A 212 -7.41 -7.82 -8.06
N ALA A 213 -7.60 -7.31 -6.84
CA ALA A 213 -6.67 -6.35 -6.25
C ALA A 213 -5.27 -6.96 -6.05
N GLN A 214 -5.19 -8.19 -5.57
CA GLN A 214 -3.92 -8.91 -5.37
C GLN A 214 -3.19 -9.21 -6.68
N GLU A 215 -3.92 -9.59 -7.74
CA GLU A 215 -3.32 -9.84 -9.06
C GLU A 215 -2.67 -8.57 -9.63
N ARG A 216 -3.36 -7.43 -9.52
CA ARG A 216 -2.83 -6.14 -9.98
C ARG A 216 -1.61 -5.69 -9.18
N GLU A 217 -1.62 -5.89 -7.86
CA GLU A 217 -0.46 -5.59 -7.02
C GLU A 217 0.77 -6.42 -7.46
N ARG A 218 0.58 -7.71 -7.74
CA ARG A 218 1.66 -8.59 -8.24
C ARG A 218 2.16 -8.17 -9.62
N GLU A 219 1.28 -7.74 -10.51
CA GLU A 219 1.67 -7.26 -11.84
C GLU A 219 2.56 -6.02 -11.74
N VAL A 220 2.20 -5.08 -10.86
CA VAL A 220 2.98 -3.86 -10.63
C VAL A 220 4.36 -4.18 -10.08
N ILE A 221 4.44 -5.07 -9.08
CA ILE A 221 5.71 -5.50 -8.52
C ILE A 221 6.57 -6.16 -9.61
N ARG A 222 5.99 -7.02 -10.46
CA ARG A 222 6.71 -7.65 -11.58
C ARG A 222 7.24 -6.63 -12.59
N VAL A 223 6.41 -5.68 -13.03
CA VAL A 223 6.83 -4.64 -13.98
C VAL A 223 7.90 -3.74 -13.35
N GLY A 224 7.74 -3.36 -12.07
CA GLY A 224 8.75 -2.62 -11.32
C GLY A 224 10.10 -3.34 -11.23
N LEU A 225 10.09 -4.65 -10.96
CA LEU A 225 11.30 -5.47 -10.95
C LEU A 225 11.96 -5.57 -12.32
N LEU A 226 11.19 -5.74 -13.40
CA LEU A 226 11.71 -5.77 -14.76
C LEU A 226 12.37 -4.44 -15.15
N ILE A 227 11.74 -3.31 -14.82
CA ILE A 227 12.29 -1.98 -15.05
C ILE A 227 13.59 -1.78 -14.27
N ALA A 228 13.62 -2.20 -12.99
CA ALA A 228 14.81 -2.13 -12.16
C ALA A 228 15.96 -2.98 -12.75
N LEU A 229 15.65 -4.20 -13.20
CA LEU A 229 16.61 -5.12 -13.83
C LEU A 229 17.18 -4.50 -15.12
N VAL A 230 16.32 -4.01 -16.02
CA VAL A 230 16.73 -3.36 -17.28
C VAL A 230 17.60 -2.14 -16.99
N SER A 231 17.25 -1.35 -15.97
CA SER A 231 18.05 -0.19 -15.55
C SER A 231 19.46 -0.57 -15.11
N VAL A 232 19.60 -1.61 -14.29
CA VAL A 232 20.90 -2.13 -13.86
C VAL A 232 21.69 -2.70 -15.05
N ALA A 233 21.06 -3.53 -15.88
CA ALA A 233 21.68 -4.13 -17.06
C ALA A 233 22.22 -3.07 -18.03
N THR A 234 21.45 -2.01 -18.27
CA THR A 234 21.87 -0.91 -19.16
C THR A 234 23.10 -0.17 -18.62
N ARG A 235 23.18 0.08 -17.31
CA ARG A 235 24.34 0.71 -16.67
C ARG A 235 25.59 -0.17 -16.74
N VAL A 236 25.43 -1.45 -16.43
CA VAL A 236 26.52 -2.44 -16.50
C VAL A 236 27.04 -2.57 -17.93
N GLY A 237 26.12 -2.69 -18.91
CA GLY A 237 26.46 -2.75 -20.33
C GLY A 237 27.20 -1.51 -20.81
N LEU A 238 26.74 -0.32 -20.44
CA LEU A 238 27.40 0.95 -20.76
C LEU A 238 28.80 1.01 -20.13
N ALA A 239 28.94 0.67 -18.84
CA ALA A 239 30.23 0.64 -18.15
C ALA A 239 31.23 -0.31 -18.84
N MET A 240 30.78 -1.52 -19.19
CA MET A 240 31.60 -2.51 -19.91
C MET A 240 32.04 -2.00 -21.29
N LEU A 241 31.13 -1.39 -22.06
CA LEU A 241 31.44 -0.80 -23.37
C LEU A 241 32.50 0.30 -23.24
N LEU A 242 32.35 1.19 -22.27
CA LEU A 242 33.28 2.29 -22.02
C LEU A 242 34.68 1.78 -21.64
N VAL A 243 34.76 0.75 -20.80
CA VAL A 243 36.04 0.08 -20.47
C VAL A 243 36.67 -0.55 -21.71
N ARG A 244 35.89 -1.24 -22.55
CA ARG A 244 36.38 -1.84 -23.82
C ARG A 244 36.91 -0.77 -24.77
N LEU A 245 36.21 0.35 -24.93
CA LEU A 245 36.63 1.46 -25.79
C LEU A 245 37.91 2.15 -25.26
N ARG A 246 38.03 2.32 -23.93
CA ARG A 246 39.26 2.85 -23.31
C ARG A 246 40.45 1.92 -23.54
N LYS A 247 40.28 0.60 -23.35
CA LYS A 247 41.33 -0.39 -23.62
C LYS A 247 41.77 -0.36 -25.09
N ARG A 248 40.82 -0.29 -26.04
CA ARG A 248 41.13 -0.19 -27.49
C ARG A 248 41.90 1.08 -27.84
N ARG A 249 41.49 2.24 -27.30
CA ARG A 249 42.19 3.52 -27.52
C ARG A 249 43.60 3.51 -26.91
N ALA A 250 43.77 2.96 -25.71
CA ALA A 250 45.07 2.84 -25.07
C ALA A 250 46.04 1.97 -25.89
N ALA A 251 45.56 0.83 -26.41
CA ALA A 251 46.35 -0.05 -27.28
C ALA A 251 46.73 0.64 -28.61
N ALA A 252 45.80 1.40 -29.22
CA ALA A 252 46.08 2.15 -30.45
C ALA A 252 47.13 3.26 -30.20
N ASN A 253 47.01 4.01 -29.11
CA ASN A 253 47.96 5.07 -28.76
C ASN A 253 49.36 4.51 -28.47
N LEU A 254 49.45 3.37 -27.77
CA LEU A 254 50.74 2.71 -27.50
C LEU A 254 51.41 2.24 -28.80
N ARG A 255 50.64 1.66 -29.72
CA ARG A 255 51.15 1.26 -31.05
C ARG A 255 51.67 2.45 -31.85
N ALA A 256 50.93 3.56 -31.86
CA ALA A 256 51.36 4.78 -32.52
C ALA A 256 52.65 5.36 -31.90
N ALA A 257 52.75 5.37 -30.56
CA ALA A 257 53.95 5.84 -29.86
C ALA A 257 55.19 4.98 -30.14
N LEU A 258 55.05 3.65 -30.15
CA LEU A 258 56.13 2.73 -30.50
C LEU A 258 56.59 2.90 -31.96
N ALA A 259 55.66 3.12 -32.89
CA ALA A 259 55.99 3.40 -34.29
C ALA A 259 56.78 4.70 -34.45
N ALA A 260 56.36 5.77 -33.76
CA ALA A 260 57.07 7.05 -33.76
C ALA A 260 58.48 6.96 -33.15
N ALA A 261 58.63 6.26 -32.02
CA ALA A 261 59.94 6.03 -31.39
C ALA A 261 60.89 5.25 -32.32
N LYS A 262 60.37 4.26 -33.06
CA LYS A 262 61.15 3.48 -34.04
C LYS A 262 61.60 4.33 -35.24
N GLN A 263 60.84 5.36 -35.61
CA GLN A 263 61.24 6.30 -36.66
C GLN A 263 62.33 7.27 -36.20
N MET A 264 62.25 7.76 -34.95
CA MET A 264 63.26 8.68 -34.39
C MET A 264 64.61 8.01 -34.09
N GLY A 265 64.66 6.69 -33.86
CA GLY A 265 65.92 5.96 -33.66
C GLY A 265 66.66 5.58 -34.95
N LYS A 266 66.13 5.94 -36.13
CA LYS A 266 66.73 5.66 -37.45
C LYS A 266 67.30 6.90 -38.15
N SER A 267 67.16 8.08 -37.54
CA SER A 267 67.79 9.35 -37.95
C SER A 267 68.97 9.65 -37.06
#